data_AF-A0A656GJV4-F1
#
_entry.id   AF-A0A656GJV4-F1
#
_cell.length_a   1.000
_cell.length_b   1.000
_cell.length_c   1.000
_cell.angle_alpha   90.00
_cell.angle_beta   90.00
_cell.angle_gamma   90.00
#
_symmetry.space_group_name_H-M   'P 1'
#
loop_
_entity.id
_entity.type
_entity.pdbx_description
1 polymer ?
#
loop_
_entity_poly.entity_id
_entity_poly.type
_entity_poly.pdbx_seq_one_letter_code
_entity_poly.pdbx_strand_id
1 'polypeptide(L)'
;TRLLTRWLNRPLRDLTILQARQTSITCFLERYRFENLQPQLKEIGDIERILARIGLRNARPRDLARLRDALSALPELQQAMTDLEAPHLQQLAQTASIYPELADLLQRAIIDNPPAVIRDGGV
;
A
#
# COMPACT_ATOMS: atom_id res chain seq x y z
N THR A 1 10.67 -2.34 3.42
CA THR A 1 12.14 -2.46 3.25
C THR A 1 12.56 -3.46 2.15
N ARG A 2 11.88 -4.60 1.96
CA ARG A 2 12.21 -5.65 0.97
C ARG A 2 12.52 -5.13 -0.45
N LEU A 3 11.70 -4.21 -0.98
CA LEU A 3 11.87 -3.65 -2.33
C LEU A 3 13.20 -2.90 -2.49
N LEU A 4 13.57 -2.06 -1.51
CA LEU A 4 14.81 -1.29 -1.53
C LEU A 4 16.03 -2.21 -1.53
N THR A 5 16.06 -3.22 -0.65
CA THR A 5 17.14 -4.22 -0.62
C THR A 5 17.29 -4.93 -1.97
N ARG A 6 16.18 -5.25 -2.64
CA ARG A 6 16.23 -5.85 -3.99
C ARG A 6 16.85 -4.91 -5.02
N TRP A 7 16.53 -3.62 -4.98
CA TRP A 7 17.11 -2.63 -5.92
C TRP A 7 18.61 -2.43 -5.70
N LEU A 8 19.06 -2.36 -4.45
CA LEU A 8 20.49 -2.22 -4.14
C LEU A 8 21.33 -3.40 -4.65
N ASN A 9 20.77 -4.62 -4.61
CA ASN A 9 21.44 -5.82 -5.10
C ASN A 9 21.29 -6.06 -6.61
N ARG A 10 20.45 -5.28 -7.30
CA ARG A 10 20.16 -5.44 -8.74
C ARG A 10 20.06 -4.07 -9.42
N PRO A 11 21.20 -3.39 -9.64
CA PRO A 11 21.21 -2.08 -10.27
C PRO A 11 20.64 -2.15 -11.68
N LEU A 12 19.86 -1.13 -12.04
CA LEU A 12 19.25 -1.02 -13.35
C LEU A 12 20.24 -0.50 -14.39
N ARG A 13 20.06 -0.92 -15.64
CA ARG A 13 20.80 -0.41 -16.81
C ARG A 13 19.92 0.45 -17.72
N ASP A 14 18.61 0.40 -17.52
CA ASP A 14 17.63 1.17 -18.27
C ASP A 14 17.62 2.61 -17.77
N LEU A 15 18.09 3.54 -18.61
CA LEU A 15 18.19 4.96 -18.30
C LEU A 15 16.82 5.60 -18.12
N THR A 16 15.80 5.16 -18.86
CA THR A 16 14.45 5.73 -18.77
C THR A 16 13.85 5.44 -17.40
N ILE A 17 14.02 4.22 -16.88
CA ILE A 17 13.55 3.87 -15.53
C ILE A 17 14.34 4.64 -14.46
N LEU A 18 15.66 4.79 -14.63
CA LEU A 18 16.49 5.53 -13.70
C LEU A 18 16.08 7.01 -13.61
N GLN A 19 15.88 7.67 -14.75
CA GLN A 19 15.43 9.06 -14.83
C GLN A 19 14.05 9.23 -14.19
N ALA A 20 13.09 8.35 -14.48
CA ALA A 20 11.76 8.40 -13.87
C ALA A 20 11.81 8.31 -12.33
N ARG A 21 12.69 7.45 -11.79
CA ARG A 21 12.91 7.36 -10.34
C ARG A 21 13.57 8.60 -9.76
N GLN A 22 14.58 9.15 -10.44
CA GLN A 22 15.24 10.38 -10.02
C GLN A 22 14.27 11.56 -10.00
N THR A 23 13.47 11.75 -11.04
CA THR A 23 12.40 12.76 -11.08
C THR A 23 11.40 12.57 -9.94
N SER A 24 11.03 11.34 -9.63
CA SER A 24 10.14 11.04 -8.50
C SER A 24 10.75 11.44 -7.16
N ILE A 25 12.05 11.14 -6.96
CA ILE A 25 12.78 11.51 -5.74
C ILE A 25 12.87 13.04 -5.62
N THR A 26 13.22 13.74 -6.70
CA THR A 26 13.24 15.21 -6.73
C THR A 26 11.88 15.80 -6.36
N CYS A 27 10.81 15.30 -6.97
CA CYS A 27 9.44 15.72 -6.65
C CYS A 27 9.09 15.54 -5.17
N PHE A 28 9.57 14.48 -4.52
CA PHE A 28 9.35 14.27 -3.09
C PHE A 28 10.15 15.23 -2.20
N LEU A 29 11.39 15.52 -2.59
CA LEU A 29 12.28 16.42 -1.84
C LEU A 29 11.83 17.87 -1.95
N GLU A 30 11.27 18.26 -3.09
CA GLU A 30 10.64 19.57 -3.26
C GLU A 30 9.52 19.77 -2.25
N ARG A 31 9.64 20.84 -1.45
CA ARG A 31 8.68 21.22 -0.40
C ARG A 31 8.43 20.11 0.64
N TYR A 32 9.34 19.16 0.80
CA TYR A 32 9.22 18.07 1.77
C TYR A 32 7.91 17.26 1.61
N ARG A 33 7.40 17.11 0.38
CA ARG A 33 6.14 16.39 0.09
C ARG A 33 6.12 14.96 0.63
N PHE A 34 7.28 14.34 0.85
CA PHE A 34 7.38 13.03 1.49
C PHE A 34 6.84 12.97 2.92
N GLU A 35 6.86 14.07 3.67
CA GLU A 35 6.40 14.10 5.07
C GLU A 35 4.89 13.86 5.19
N ASN A 36 4.13 14.32 4.21
CA ASN A 36 2.69 14.07 4.15
C ASN A 36 2.37 12.64 3.71
N LEU A 37 3.24 12.03 2.90
CA LEU A 37 3.00 10.71 2.32
C LEU A 37 3.43 9.55 3.23
N GLN A 38 4.52 9.72 3.98
CA GLN A 38 5.07 8.65 4.85
C GLN A 38 4.08 8.12 5.90
N PRO A 39 3.33 8.97 6.63
CA PRO A 39 2.32 8.49 7.58
C PRO A 39 1.26 7.62 6.89
N GLN A 40 0.77 8.04 5.73
CA GLN A 40 -0.28 7.29 5.02
C GLN A 40 0.21 5.94 4.52
N LEU A 41 1.44 5.88 4.00
CA LEU A 41 2.06 4.61 3.61
C LEU A 41 2.32 3.67 4.80
N LYS A 42 2.49 4.21 6.02
CA LYS A 42 2.70 3.41 7.22
C LYS A 42 1.43 2.67 7.64
N GLU A 43 0.27 3.32 7.50
CA GLU A 43 -1.04 2.71 7.79
C GLU A 43 -1.37 1.54 6.86
N ILE A 44 -0.89 1.57 5.61
CA ILE A 44 -1.08 0.48 4.64
C ILE A 44 -0.40 -0.83 5.09
N GLY A 45 0.77 -0.74 5.73
CA GLY A 45 1.50 -1.92 6.20
C GLY A 45 1.95 -2.90 5.10
N ASP A 46 1.95 -4.20 5.40
CA ASP A 46 2.45 -5.27 4.49
C ASP A 46 1.30 -6.02 3.80
N ILE A 47 0.62 -5.32 2.87
CA ILE A 47 -0.43 -5.91 2.02
C ILE A 47 0.10 -7.07 1.17
N GLU A 48 1.33 -6.97 0.65
CA GLU A 48 1.92 -8.01 -0.23
C GLU A 48 1.87 -9.39 0.43
N ARG A 49 2.25 -9.48 1.70
CA ARG A 49 2.19 -10.74 2.46
C ARG A 49 0.77 -11.18 2.76
N ILE A 50 -0.18 -10.26 2.96
CA ILE A 50 -1.58 -10.59 3.20
C ILE A 50 -2.19 -11.20 1.93
N LEU A 51 -1.99 -10.57 0.78
CA LEU A 51 -2.46 -11.06 -0.51
C LEU A 51 -1.87 -12.43 -0.86
N ALA A 52 -0.59 -12.66 -0.56
CA ALA A 52 0.03 -13.97 -0.73
C ALA A 52 -0.67 -15.07 0.10
N ARG A 53 -1.04 -14.77 1.35
CA ARG A 53 -1.78 -15.72 2.21
C ARG A 53 -3.21 -15.95 1.74
N ILE A 54 -3.88 -14.91 1.25
CA ILE A 54 -5.21 -15.02 0.65
C ILE A 54 -5.16 -15.92 -0.59
N GLY A 55 -4.18 -15.71 -1.48
CA GLY A 55 -3.98 -16.55 -2.67
C GLY A 55 -3.72 -18.02 -2.33
N LEU A 56 -3.04 -18.28 -1.21
CA LEU A 56 -2.79 -19.63 -0.68
C LEU A 56 -3.95 -20.16 0.19
N ARG A 57 -5.06 -19.43 0.32
CA ARG A 57 -6.23 -19.77 1.16
C ARG A 57 -5.87 -20.09 2.63
N ASN A 58 -4.84 -19.44 3.16
CA ASN A 58 -4.38 -19.61 4.55
C ASN A 58 -4.35 -18.30 5.34
N ALA A 59 -5.02 -17.27 4.83
CA ALA A 59 -5.19 -16.00 5.52
C ALA A 59 -5.98 -16.18 6.82
N ARG A 60 -5.54 -15.47 7.86
CA ARG A 60 -6.21 -15.44 9.17
C ARG A 60 -7.20 -14.27 9.23
N PRO A 61 -8.17 -14.27 10.15
CA PRO A 61 -9.10 -13.15 10.33
C PRO A 61 -8.40 -11.80 10.51
N ARG A 62 -7.31 -11.77 11.29
CA ARG A 62 -6.47 -10.58 11.46
C ARG A 62 -5.79 -10.10 10.18
N ASP A 63 -5.54 -10.98 9.22
CA ASP A 63 -5.02 -10.56 7.92
C ASP A 63 -6.10 -9.82 7.12
N LEU A 64 -7.35 -10.27 7.20
CA LEU A 64 -8.48 -9.61 6.55
C LEU A 64 -8.82 -8.28 7.22
N ALA A 65 -8.75 -8.18 8.55
CA ALA A 65 -8.89 -6.92 9.27
C ALA A 65 -7.79 -5.91 8.87
N ARG A 66 -6.53 -6.36 8.77
CA ARG A 66 -5.45 -5.48 8.27
C ARG A 66 -5.64 -5.07 6.82
N LEU A 67 -6.16 -5.96 5.97
CA LEU A 67 -6.49 -5.60 4.59
C LEU A 67 -7.59 -4.55 4.55
N ARG A 68 -8.66 -4.71 5.35
CA ARG A 68 -9.73 -3.72 5.52
C ARG A 68 -9.15 -2.35 5.88
N ASP A 69 -8.37 -2.28 6.94
CA ASP A 69 -7.80 -1.04 7.44
C ASP A 69 -6.90 -0.37 6.39
N ALA A 70 -6.08 -1.17 5.70
CA ALA A 70 -5.21 -0.67 4.64
C ALA A 70 -5.99 -0.18 3.41
N LEU A 71 -7.07 -0.85 3.01
CA LEU A 71 -7.94 -0.38 1.92
C LEU A 71 -8.68 0.91 2.30
N SER A 72 -9.10 1.04 3.56
CA SER A 72 -9.75 2.25 4.08
C SER A 72 -8.82 3.46 4.15
N ALA A 73 -7.49 3.25 4.22
CA ALA A 73 -6.50 4.33 4.20
C ALA A 73 -6.11 4.80 2.78
N LEU A 74 -6.49 4.07 1.73
CA LEU A 74 -6.15 4.43 0.35
C LEU A 74 -6.70 5.80 -0.12
N PRO A 75 -7.92 6.25 0.26
CA PRO A 75 -8.41 7.58 -0.11
C PRO A 75 -7.51 8.72 0.40
N GLU A 76 -7.04 8.64 1.65
CA GLU A 76 -6.12 9.63 2.22
C GLU A 76 -4.75 9.59 1.53
N LEU A 77 -4.28 8.38 1.18
CA LEU A 77 -3.07 8.22 0.37
C LEU A 77 -3.22 8.87 -1.00
N GLN A 78 -4.35 8.67 -1.70
CA GLN A 78 -4.63 9.31 -2.99
C GLN A 78 -4.63 10.84 -2.86
N GLN A 79 -5.25 11.37 -1.80
CA GLN A 79 -5.26 12.81 -1.56
C GLN A 79 -3.84 13.36 -1.38
N ALA A 80 -3.00 12.69 -0.58
CA ALA A 80 -1.60 13.05 -0.38
C ALA A 80 -0.74 12.95 -1.67
N MET A 81 -1.19 12.18 -2.67
CA MET A 81 -0.51 12.04 -3.97
C MET A 81 -0.94 13.07 -5.02
N THR A 82 -1.99 13.87 -4.77
CA THR A 82 -2.57 14.81 -5.75
C THR A 82 -1.56 15.85 -6.24
N ASP A 83 -0.73 16.37 -5.33
CA ASP A 83 0.24 17.44 -5.62
C ASP A 83 1.58 16.91 -6.18
N LEU A 84 1.66 15.62 -6.54
CA LEU A 84 2.87 14.99 -7.06
C LEU A 84 2.94 15.16 -8.59
N GLU A 85 3.75 16.12 -9.02
CA GLU A 85 3.89 16.53 -10.43
C GLU A 85 4.92 15.69 -11.22
N ALA A 86 5.05 14.40 -10.90
CA ALA A 86 5.92 13.47 -11.62
C ALA A 86 5.10 12.38 -12.33
N PRO A 87 5.27 12.17 -13.65
CA PRO A 87 4.46 11.20 -14.40
C PRO A 87 4.51 9.77 -13.83
N HIS A 88 5.68 9.34 -13.36
CA HIS A 88 5.84 8.04 -12.72
C HIS A 88 5.05 7.93 -11.40
N LEU A 89 4.95 9.01 -10.60
CA LEU A 89 4.15 9.02 -9.37
C LEU A 89 2.66 9.04 -9.67
N GLN A 90 2.23 9.74 -10.72
CA GLN A 90 0.83 9.74 -11.18
C GLN A 90 0.40 8.34 -11.65
N GLN A 91 1.27 7.63 -12.38
CA GLN A 91 1.02 6.23 -12.76
C GLN A 91 0.92 5.31 -11.53
N LEU A 92 1.76 5.51 -10.52
CA LEU A 92 1.67 4.76 -9.26
C LEU A 92 0.38 5.07 -8.51
N ALA A 93 -0.07 6.33 -8.47
CA ALA A 93 -1.35 6.71 -7.87
C ALA A 93 -2.52 6.01 -8.56
N GLN A 94 -2.54 6.03 -9.90
CA GLN A 94 -3.56 5.34 -10.71
C GLN A 94 -3.56 3.82 -10.45
N THR A 95 -2.38 3.21 -10.33
CA THR A 95 -2.23 1.78 -10.08
C THR A 95 -2.68 1.41 -8.67
N ALA A 96 -2.34 2.24 -7.68
CA ALA A 96 -2.75 2.03 -6.29
C ALA A 96 -4.27 2.12 -6.16
N SER A 97 -4.89 3.12 -6.81
CA SER A 97 -6.33 3.36 -6.85
C SER A 97 -7.00 3.35 -5.45
N ILE A 98 -8.32 3.19 -5.43
CA ILE A 98 -9.14 2.94 -4.24
C ILE A 98 -10.05 1.74 -4.50
N TYR A 99 -10.51 1.09 -3.43
CA TYR A 99 -11.38 -0.09 -3.52
C TYR A 99 -12.55 0.02 -2.53
N PRO A 100 -13.44 1.02 -2.70
CA PRO A 100 -14.49 1.32 -1.72
C PRO A 100 -15.43 0.14 -1.48
N GLU A 101 -15.81 -0.59 -2.54
CA GLU A 101 -16.69 -1.76 -2.43
C GLU A 101 -16.05 -2.90 -1.61
N LEU A 102 -14.75 -3.12 -1.81
CA LEU A 102 -14.01 -4.16 -1.07
C LEU A 102 -13.75 -3.76 0.38
N ALA A 103 -13.43 -2.48 0.60
CA ALA A 103 -13.28 -1.93 1.95
C ALA A 103 -14.60 -2.07 2.73
N ASP A 104 -15.73 -1.68 2.12
CA ASP A 104 -17.06 -1.83 2.71
C ASP A 104 -17.43 -3.29 2.97
N LEU A 105 -17.15 -4.20 2.03
CA LEU A 105 -17.39 -5.63 2.22
C LEU A 105 -16.64 -6.15 3.45
N LEU A 106 -15.35 -5.84 3.58
CA LEU A 106 -14.55 -6.29 4.72
C LEU A 106 -14.97 -5.61 6.02
N GLN A 107 -15.39 -4.34 5.97
CA GLN A 107 -15.91 -3.61 7.13
C GLN A 107 -17.19 -4.23 7.68
N ARG A 108 -18.09 -4.70 6.81
CA ARG A 108 -19.33 -5.36 7.21
C ARG A 108 -19.13 -6.82 7.62
N ALA A 109 -18.09 -7.48 7.08
CA ALA A 109 -17.89 -8.92 7.25
C ALA A 109 -16.91 -9.31 8.36
N ILE A 110 -16.06 -8.39 8.83
CA ILE A 110 -15.00 -8.69 9.80
C ILE A 110 -15.14 -7.76 11.01
N ILE A 111 -15.25 -8.34 12.21
CA ILE A 111 -15.25 -7.56 13.46
C ILE A 111 -13.91 -6.82 13.66
N ASP A 112 -13.90 -5.77 14.48
CA ASP A 112 -12.72 -4.89 14.60
C ASP A 112 -11.47 -5.58 15.13
N ASN A 113 -11.63 -6.48 16.09
CA ASN A 113 -10.52 -7.21 16.70
C ASN A 113 -10.76 -8.72 16.61
N PRO A 114 -10.60 -9.31 15.42
CA PRO A 114 -10.93 -10.72 15.25
C PRO A 114 -9.88 -11.61 15.92
N PRO A 115 -10.28 -12.82 16.35
CA PRO A 115 -9.38 -13.77 16.97
C PRO A 115 -8.24 -14.17 16.02
N ALA A 116 -7.16 -14.68 16.60
CA ALA A 116 -5.98 -15.07 15.83
C ALA A 116 -6.24 -16.29 14.91
N VAL A 117 -7.24 -17.11 15.22
CA VAL A 117 -7.59 -18.35 14.52
C VAL A 117 -9.11 -18.42 14.36
N ILE A 118 -9.58 -18.91 13.21
CA ILE A 118 -11.02 -19.04 12.88
C ILE A 118 -11.73 -20.07 13.79
N ARG A 119 -10.98 -21.03 14.33
CA ARG A 119 -11.51 -22.19 15.07
C ARG A 119 -12.34 -21.81 16.31
N ASP A 120 -12.13 -20.62 16.85
CA ASP A 120 -12.82 -20.14 18.06
C ASP A 120 -14.17 -19.44 17.75
N GLY A 121 -14.54 -19.28 16.48
CA GLY A 121 -15.74 -18.52 16.08
C GLY A 121 -15.61 -17.01 16.38
N GLY A 122 -16.66 -16.24 16.07
CA GLY A 122 -16.71 -14.79 16.37
C GLY A 122 -15.82 -13.92 15.46
N VAL A 123 -15.87 -14.16 14.15
CA VAL A 123 -15.13 -13.40 13.12
C VAL A 123 -16.10 -12.54 12.33
#